data_AF-A0AAW9VHS9-F1
#
_entry.id   AF-A0AAW9VHS9-F1
#
_cell.length_a   1.000
_cell.length_b   1.000
_cell.length_c   1.000
_cell.angle_alpha   90.00
_cell.angle_beta   90.00
_cell.angle_gamma   90.00
#
_symmetry.space_group_name_H-M   'P 1'
#
loop_
_entity.id
_entity.type
_entity.pdbx_description
1 polymer ?
#
loop_
_entity_poly.entity_id
_entity_poly.type
_entity_poly.pdbx_seq_one_letter_code
_entity_poly.pdbx_strand_id
1 'polypeptide(L)'
;MNYYRDKKTNEVYAYSDEQLSQVARITELEQLLTEKEPIFLASQSNFNQKQDVLNVLIEQLSALDEVSSDEVDTLNAQIEVTTNERDIALQDFVVIESEYNQLKTEYGDIESVLFDIRENLKAFKKMTDKEIEAHINPPVSKEQLIAEAEQQKQLLADEAEKNITILERKVRLNMATEADENSLTEWEIYSIKIADIDTSLAPDINFPAKPE
;
A
#
# COMPACT_ATOMS: atom_id res chain seq x y z
N MET A 1 2.62 2.95 5.18
CA MET A 1 1.45 2.69 4.31
C MET A 1 1.58 3.49 3.05
N ASN A 2 1.32 2.87 1.90
CA ASN A 2 1.27 3.53 0.59
C ASN A 2 -0.19 3.75 0.21
N TYR A 3 -0.55 4.99 -0.10
CA TYR A 3 -1.93 5.36 -0.42
C TYR A 3 -2.14 5.47 -1.91
N TYR A 4 -3.29 4.98 -2.35
CA TYR A 4 -3.73 4.94 -3.73
C TYR A 4 -5.16 5.45 -3.82
N ARG A 5 -5.49 6.07 -4.95
CA ARG A 5 -6.81 6.61 -5.22
C ARG A 5 -7.39 5.97 -6.46
N ASP A 6 -8.63 5.51 -6.38
CA ASP A 6 -9.37 5.02 -7.55
C ASP A 6 -9.67 6.19 -8.51
N LYS A 7 -9.29 6.03 -9.78
CA LYS A 7 -9.51 7.04 -10.83
C LYS A 7 -11.00 7.27 -11.15
N LYS A 8 -11.88 6.31 -10.83
CA LYS A 8 -13.32 6.35 -11.11
C LYS A 8 -14.13 6.79 -9.89
N THR A 9 -13.92 6.16 -8.74
CA THR A 9 -14.73 6.43 -7.53
C THR A 9 -14.14 7.51 -6.64
N ASN A 10 -12.86 7.87 -6.83
CA ASN A 10 -12.10 8.79 -5.98
C ASN A 10 -11.91 8.27 -4.53
N GLU A 11 -12.23 7.01 -4.26
CA GLU A 11 -11.98 6.34 -2.98
C GLU A 11 -10.48 6.11 -2.75
N VAL A 12 -10.08 6.12 -1.47
CA VAL A 12 -8.68 5.99 -1.05
C VAL A 12 -8.46 4.62 -0.41
N TYR A 13 -7.40 3.95 -0.85
CA TYR A 13 -6.95 2.66 -0.36
C TYR A 13 -5.52 2.76 0.15
N ALA A 14 -5.18 1.98 1.19
CA ALA A 14 -3.85 1.92 1.76
C ALA A 14 -3.33 0.49 1.73
N TYR A 15 -2.08 0.32 1.29
CA TYR A 15 -1.38 -0.95 1.26
C TYR A 15 -0.04 -0.86 1.98
N SER A 16 0.35 -1.92 2.68
CA SER A 16 1.67 -2.02 3.31
C SER A 16 2.76 -2.23 2.25
N ASP A 17 4.02 -1.97 2.61
CA ASP A 17 5.14 -2.27 1.72
C ASP A 17 5.26 -3.78 1.45
N GLU A 18 4.88 -4.60 2.43
CA GLU A 18 4.83 -6.07 2.31
C GLU A 18 3.82 -6.52 1.26
N GLN A 19 2.57 -6.02 1.32
CA GLN A 19 1.54 -6.35 0.33
C GLN A 19 1.98 -5.95 -1.08
N LEU A 20 2.56 -4.76 -1.25
CA LEU A 20 3.03 -4.30 -2.56
C LEU A 20 4.20 -5.14 -3.08
N SER A 21 5.09 -5.58 -2.20
CA SER A 21 6.21 -6.46 -2.54
C SER A 21 5.72 -7.84 -2.97
N GLN A 22 4.74 -8.40 -2.25
CA GLN A 22 4.11 -9.67 -2.62
C GLN A 22 3.36 -9.56 -3.96
N VAL A 23 2.69 -8.44 -4.23
CA VAL A 23 2.04 -8.19 -5.53
C VAL A 23 3.06 -8.11 -6.66
N ALA A 24 4.22 -7.50 -6.43
CA ALA A 24 5.31 -7.53 -7.42
C ALA A 24 5.83 -8.96 -7.62
N ARG A 25 5.97 -9.73 -6.53
CA ARG A 25 6.40 -11.13 -6.55
C ARG A 25 5.46 -12.04 -7.34
N ILE A 26 4.14 -11.80 -7.34
CA ILE A 26 3.19 -12.51 -8.21
C ILE A 26 3.63 -12.42 -9.68
N THR A 27 3.92 -11.20 -10.15
CA THR A 27 4.27 -10.99 -11.57
C THR A 27 5.62 -11.64 -11.91
N GLU A 28 6.58 -11.60 -10.98
CA GLU A 28 7.86 -12.28 -11.13
C GLU A 28 7.68 -13.81 -11.18
N LEU A 29 6.88 -14.39 -10.29
CA LEU A 29 6.61 -15.83 -10.26
C LEU A 29 5.90 -16.31 -11.52
N GLU A 30 4.92 -15.56 -12.03
CA GLU A 30 4.25 -15.88 -13.30
C GLU A 30 5.25 -15.92 -14.45
N GLN A 31 6.18 -14.96 -14.51
CA GLN A 31 7.24 -14.93 -15.52
C GLN A 31 8.19 -16.13 -15.35
N LEU A 32 8.69 -16.38 -14.14
CA LEU A 32 9.60 -17.49 -13.86
C LEU A 32 8.96 -18.84 -14.19
N LEU A 33 7.68 -19.03 -13.84
CA LEU A 33 6.93 -20.25 -14.18
C LEU A 33 6.78 -20.40 -15.69
N THR A 34 6.45 -19.32 -16.40
CA THR A 34 6.35 -19.31 -17.87
C THR A 34 7.68 -19.68 -18.54
N GLU A 35 8.80 -19.20 -18.00
CA GLU A 35 10.14 -19.50 -18.52
C GLU A 35 10.60 -20.93 -18.18
N LYS A 36 10.27 -21.43 -16.98
CA LYS A 36 10.75 -22.73 -16.47
C LYS A 36 9.89 -23.91 -16.91
N GLU A 37 8.59 -23.73 -17.14
CA GLU A 37 7.68 -24.80 -17.57
C GLU A 37 8.17 -25.57 -18.82
N PRO A 38 8.56 -24.93 -19.94
CA PRO A 38 9.05 -25.68 -21.10
C PRO A 38 10.37 -26.41 -20.82
N ILE A 39 11.22 -25.89 -19.93
CA ILE A 39 12.48 -26.52 -19.54
C ILE A 39 12.21 -27.79 -18.74
N PHE A 40 11.26 -27.72 -17.80
CA PHE A 40 10.80 -28.87 -17.02
C PHE A 40 10.18 -29.96 -17.91
N LEU A 41 9.30 -29.59 -18.83
CA LEU A 41 8.68 -30.55 -19.75
C LEU A 41 9.73 -31.19 -20.68
N ALA A 42 10.71 -30.42 -21.14
CA ALA A 42 11.79 -30.93 -21.98
C ALA A 42 12.70 -31.91 -21.23
N SER A 43 13.09 -31.60 -19.98
CA SER A 43 13.92 -32.50 -19.18
C SER A 43 13.17 -33.79 -18.84
N GLN A 44 11.88 -33.70 -18.50
CA GLN A 44 11.01 -34.86 -18.28
C GLN A 44 10.91 -35.73 -19.53
N SER A 45 10.64 -35.12 -20.69
CA SER A 45 10.55 -35.85 -21.96
C SER A 45 11.87 -36.53 -22.34
N ASN A 46 13.00 -35.88 -22.10
CA ASN A 46 14.32 -36.45 -22.36
C ASN A 46 14.58 -37.67 -21.47
N PHE A 47 14.37 -37.55 -20.17
CA PHE A 47 14.50 -38.67 -19.23
C PHE A 47 13.61 -39.85 -19.63
N ASN A 48 12.34 -39.61 -19.92
CA ASN A 48 11.39 -40.66 -20.34
C ASN A 48 11.84 -41.33 -21.64
N GLN A 49 12.29 -40.56 -22.63
CA GLN A 49 12.79 -41.12 -23.88
C GLN A 49 14.00 -42.04 -23.66
N LYS A 50 14.96 -41.63 -22.82
CA LYS A 50 16.12 -42.47 -22.49
C LYS A 50 15.72 -43.73 -21.73
N GLN A 51 14.75 -43.64 -20.84
CA GLN A 51 14.19 -44.78 -20.11
C GLN A 51 13.49 -45.76 -21.07
N ASP A 52 12.72 -45.27 -22.03
CA ASP A 52 12.02 -46.10 -23.01
C ASP A 52 13.00 -46.83 -23.93
N VAL A 53 14.05 -46.13 -24.43
CA VAL A 53 15.11 -46.76 -25.24
C VAL A 53 15.83 -47.84 -24.44
N LEU A 54 16.16 -47.58 -23.17
CA LEU A 54 16.78 -48.58 -22.30
C LEU A 54 15.89 -49.82 -22.13
N ASN A 55 14.59 -49.63 -21.90
CA ASN A 55 13.64 -50.73 -21.76
C ASN A 55 13.58 -51.59 -23.04
N VAL A 56 13.57 -50.96 -24.22
CA VAL A 56 13.58 -51.66 -25.51
C VAL A 56 14.86 -52.48 -25.69
N LEU A 57 16.03 -51.92 -25.35
CA LEU A 57 17.31 -52.65 -25.45
C LEU A 57 17.35 -53.86 -24.51
N ILE A 58 16.83 -53.73 -23.29
CA ILE A 58 16.73 -54.83 -22.32
C ILE A 58 15.78 -55.92 -22.82
N GLU A 59 14.66 -55.55 -23.43
CA GLU A 59 13.71 -56.49 -24.03
C GLU A 59 14.34 -57.24 -25.22
N GLN A 60 15.06 -56.53 -26.09
CA GLN A 60 15.82 -57.13 -27.19
C GLN A 60 16.87 -58.14 -26.68
N LEU A 61 17.58 -57.81 -25.59
CA LEU A 61 18.58 -58.70 -24.98
C LEU A 61 17.93 -59.98 -24.47
N SER A 62 16.76 -59.85 -23.86
CA SER A 62 15.99 -60.96 -23.29
C SER A 62 15.43 -61.90 -24.36
N ALA A 63 15.33 -61.45 -25.61
CA ALA A 63 14.77 -62.20 -26.73
C ALA A 63 15.82 -62.95 -27.58
N LEU A 64 17.12 -62.77 -27.30
CA LEU A 64 18.21 -63.43 -28.03
C LEU A 64 18.36 -64.91 -27.62
N ASP A 65 18.54 -65.80 -28.58
CA ASP A 65 18.94 -67.21 -28.35
C ASP A 65 20.44 -67.30 -27.97
N GLU A 66 20.80 -68.24 -27.07
CA GLU A 66 22.14 -68.39 -26.43
C GLU A 66 23.36 -68.49 -27.37
N VAL A 67 23.18 -68.55 -28.69
CA VAL A 67 24.25 -68.83 -29.66
C VAL A 67 24.89 -67.57 -30.25
N SER A 68 24.30 -66.38 -30.08
CA SER A 68 24.75 -65.13 -30.73
C SER A 68 25.63 -64.23 -29.83
N SER A 69 26.85 -64.69 -29.51
CA SER A 69 27.76 -64.01 -28.57
C SER A 69 28.08 -62.55 -28.96
N ASP A 70 28.35 -62.27 -30.24
CA ASP A 70 28.75 -60.93 -30.70
C ASP A 70 27.58 -59.92 -30.63
N GLU A 71 26.35 -60.38 -30.86
CA GLU A 71 25.14 -59.54 -30.74
C GLU A 71 24.83 -59.23 -29.28
N VAL A 72 25.01 -60.22 -28.38
CA VAL A 72 24.87 -60.03 -26.93
C VAL A 72 25.87 -58.98 -26.43
N ASP A 73 27.15 -59.06 -26.82
CA ASP A 73 28.17 -58.10 -26.40
C ASP A 73 27.87 -56.68 -26.92
N THR A 74 27.42 -56.57 -28.17
CA THR A 74 27.03 -55.28 -28.77
C THR A 74 25.86 -54.65 -28.03
N LEU A 75 24.83 -55.44 -27.71
CA LEU A 75 23.63 -54.96 -27.05
C LEU A 75 23.90 -54.57 -25.59
N ASN A 76 24.74 -55.35 -24.89
CA ASN A 76 25.21 -55.01 -23.54
C ASN A 76 25.95 -53.67 -23.52
N ALA A 77 26.82 -53.40 -24.50
CA ALA A 77 27.51 -52.11 -24.60
C ALA A 77 26.52 -50.95 -24.84
N GLN A 78 25.50 -51.14 -25.67
CA GLN A 78 24.44 -50.14 -25.89
C GLN A 78 23.61 -49.89 -24.62
N ILE A 79 23.29 -50.94 -23.87
CA ILE A 79 22.58 -50.85 -22.59
C ILE A 79 23.41 -50.05 -21.59
N GLU A 80 24.71 -50.32 -21.46
CA GLU A 80 25.60 -49.59 -20.56
C GLU A 80 25.64 -48.09 -20.91
N VAL A 81 25.83 -47.76 -22.19
CA VAL A 81 25.82 -46.36 -22.66
C VAL A 81 24.47 -45.69 -22.39
N THR A 82 23.37 -46.33 -22.76
CA THR A 82 22.02 -45.78 -22.57
C THR A 82 21.67 -45.61 -21.09
N THR A 83 22.12 -46.53 -20.24
CA THR A 83 21.97 -46.42 -18.78
C THR A 83 22.66 -45.17 -18.28
N ASN A 84 23.93 -44.95 -18.65
CA ASN A 84 24.65 -43.74 -18.25
C ASN A 84 23.97 -42.44 -18.75
N GLU A 85 23.50 -42.42 -20.00
CA GLU A 85 22.78 -41.26 -20.55
C GLU A 85 21.45 -40.99 -19.82
N ARG A 86 20.70 -42.05 -19.48
CA ARG A 86 19.46 -41.99 -18.71
C ARG A 86 19.71 -41.50 -17.30
N ASP A 87 20.77 -41.95 -16.64
CA ASP A 87 21.15 -41.53 -15.28
C ASP A 87 21.47 -40.03 -15.24
N ILE A 88 22.19 -39.53 -16.24
CA ILE A 88 22.46 -38.09 -16.41
C ILE A 88 21.15 -37.33 -16.64
N ALA A 89 20.28 -37.80 -17.54
CA ALA A 89 18.99 -37.16 -17.81
C ALA A 89 18.07 -37.15 -16.57
N LEU A 90 18.10 -38.22 -15.75
CA LEU A 90 17.37 -38.28 -14.49
C LEU A 90 17.90 -37.25 -13.50
N GLN A 91 19.22 -37.13 -13.36
CA GLN A 91 19.84 -36.17 -12.46
C GLN A 91 19.47 -34.73 -12.84
N ASP A 92 19.49 -34.40 -14.13
CA ASP A 92 19.07 -33.09 -14.65
C ASP A 92 17.57 -32.86 -14.41
N PHE A 93 16.72 -33.86 -14.71
CA PHE A 93 15.28 -33.79 -14.48
C PHE A 93 14.95 -33.50 -13.00
N VAL A 94 15.55 -34.23 -12.07
CA VAL A 94 15.29 -34.07 -10.62
C VAL A 94 15.64 -32.66 -10.13
N VAL A 95 16.74 -32.09 -10.60
CA VAL A 95 17.14 -30.72 -10.24
C VAL A 95 16.12 -29.71 -10.77
N ILE A 96 15.75 -29.82 -12.05
CA ILE A 96 14.80 -28.92 -12.70
C ILE A 96 13.40 -29.05 -12.08
N GLU A 97 12.96 -30.28 -11.78
CA GLU A 97 11.67 -30.56 -11.13
C GLU A 97 11.61 -29.90 -9.75
N SER A 98 12.68 -30.00 -8.95
CA SER A 98 12.78 -29.35 -7.64
C SER A 98 12.64 -27.83 -7.75
N GLU A 99 13.39 -27.20 -8.67
CA GLU A 99 13.31 -25.74 -8.89
C GLU A 99 11.90 -25.32 -9.33
N TYR A 100 11.31 -26.02 -10.30
CA TYR A 100 9.98 -25.71 -10.81
C TYR A 100 8.89 -25.87 -9.75
N ASN A 101 8.95 -26.95 -8.95
CA ASN A 101 7.98 -27.20 -7.90
C ASN A 101 8.08 -26.20 -6.75
N GLN A 102 9.27 -25.69 -6.43
CA GLN A 102 9.43 -24.60 -5.44
C GLN A 102 8.69 -23.34 -5.90
N LEU A 103 8.88 -22.92 -7.16
CA LEU A 103 8.18 -21.77 -7.73
C LEU A 103 6.67 -21.98 -7.76
N LYS A 104 6.23 -23.19 -8.12
CA LYS A 104 4.82 -23.54 -8.20
C LYS A 104 4.15 -23.56 -6.83
N THR A 105 4.87 -24.03 -5.81
CA THR A 105 4.40 -24.04 -4.41
C THR A 105 4.29 -22.60 -3.91
N GLU A 106 5.34 -21.79 -4.08
CA GLU A 106 5.33 -20.38 -3.68
C GLU A 106 4.19 -19.62 -4.33
N TYR A 107 3.96 -19.82 -5.63
CA TYR A 107 2.83 -19.21 -6.35
C TYR A 107 1.46 -19.71 -5.86
N GLY A 108 1.35 -21.00 -5.54
CA GLY A 108 0.12 -21.60 -5.01
C GLY A 108 -0.24 -21.14 -3.59
N ASP A 109 0.75 -20.74 -2.80
CA ASP A 109 0.58 -20.26 -1.42
C ASP A 109 0.22 -18.77 -1.34
N ILE A 110 0.17 -18.05 -2.47
CA ILE A 110 -0.18 -16.63 -2.50
C ILE A 110 -1.65 -16.43 -2.11
N GLU A 111 -1.88 -15.56 -1.13
CA GLU A 111 -3.23 -15.19 -0.70
C GLU A 111 -4.03 -14.55 -1.85
N SER A 112 -5.28 -14.99 -2.02
CA SER A 112 -6.19 -14.52 -3.07
C SER A 112 -6.37 -13.00 -3.09
N VAL A 113 -6.38 -12.37 -1.90
CA VAL A 113 -6.50 -10.90 -1.74
C VAL A 113 -5.39 -10.15 -2.47
N LEU A 114 -4.19 -10.72 -2.62
CA LEU A 114 -3.09 -10.06 -3.32
C LEU A 114 -3.35 -9.94 -4.83
N PHE A 115 -4.09 -10.87 -5.44
CA PHE A 115 -4.51 -10.76 -6.84
C PHE A 115 -5.51 -9.63 -7.03
N ASP A 116 -6.45 -9.45 -6.09
CA ASP A 116 -7.37 -8.31 -6.10
C ASP A 116 -6.61 -6.98 -5.98
N ILE A 117 -5.60 -6.91 -5.10
CA ILE A 117 -4.74 -5.72 -4.99
C ILE A 117 -4.02 -5.45 -6.32
N ARG A 118 -3.43 -6.47 -6.95
CA ARG A 118 -2.77 -6.35 -8.26
C ARG A 118 -3.70 -5.77 -9.32
N GLU A 119 -4.93 -6.29 -9.43
CA GLU A 119 -5.91 -5.80 -10.39
C GLU A 119 -6.34 -4.36 -10.10
N ASN A 120 -6.61 -4.04 -8.83
CA ASN A 120 -6.97 -2.70 -8.39
C ASN A 120 -5.88 -1.67 -8.71
N LEU A 121 -4.61 -2.01 -8.51
CA LEU A 121 -3.48 -1.12 -8.80
C LEU A 121 -3.41 -0.69 -10.27
N LYS A 122 -3.98 -1.44 -11.23
CA LYS A 122 -4.09 -1.02 -12.65
C LYS A 122 -5.01 0.19 -12.79
N ALA A 123 -6.10 0.22 -12.03
CA ALA A 123 -7.08 1.30 -12.03
C ALA A 123 -6.68 2.46 -11.12
N PHE A 124 -5.83 2.24 -10.12
CA PHE A 124 -5.52 3.25 -9.12
C PHE A 124 -4.38 4.20 -9.54
N LYS A 125 -4.30 5.35 -8.86
CA LYS A 125 -3.20 6.31 -8.94
C LYS A 125 -2.54 6.40 -7.57
N LYS A 126 -1.21 6.27 -7.49
CA LYS A 126 -0.47 6.53 -6.25
C LYS A 126 -0.65 7.98 -5.82
N MET A 127 -1.00 8.19 -4.55
CA MET A 127 -1.15 9.53 -3.98
C MET A 127 0.23 10.12 -3.64
N THR A 128 0.35 11.43 -3.83
CA THR A 128 1.50 12.23 -3.37
C THR A 128 1.41 12.51 -1.88
N ASP A 129 2.53 12.86 -1.24
CA ASP A 129 2.56 13.21 0.19
C ASP A 129 1.56 14.33 0.53
N LYS A 130 1.40 15.32 -0.35
CA LYS A 130 0.41 16.40 -0.17
C LYS A 130 -1.03 15.89 -0.25
N GLU A 131 -1.33 14.98 -1.18
CA GLU A 131 -2.66 14.37 -1.28
C GLU A 131 -2.95 13.46 -0.07
N ILE A 132 -1.93 12.78 0.46
CA ILE A 132 -2.01 11.95 1.67
C ILE A 132 -2.28 12.82 2.89
N GLU A 133 -1.50 13.89 3.08
CA GLU A 133 -1.68 14.82 4.18
C GLU A 133 -3.09 15.40 4.16
N ALA A 134 -3.57 15.87 3.01
CA ALA A 134 -4.92 16.40 2.89
C ALA A 134 -6.04 15.35 3.12
N HIS A 135 -5.74 14.06 3.00
CA HIS A 135 -6.69 12.99 3.29
C HIS A 135 -6.72 12.60 4.77
N ILE A 136 -5.54 12.50 5.39
CA ILE A 136 -5.39 12.15 6.82
C ILE A 136 -5.76 13.33 7.70
N ASN A 137 -5.37 14.53 7.28
CA ASN A 137 -5.57 15.79 7.97
C ASN A 137 -6.25 16.76 6.99
N PRO A 138 -7.58 16.63 6.79
CA PRO A 138 -8.30 17.51 5.90
C PRO A 138 -8.12 18.96 6.35
N PRO A 139 -7.77 19.87 5.42
CA PRO A 139 -7.59 21.27 5.77
C PRO A 139 -8.89 21.81 6.37
N VAL A 140 -8.76 22.58 7.45
CA VAL A 140 -9.90 23.26 8.09
C VAL A 140 -10.63 24.08 7.03
N SER A 141 -11.95 23.87 6.91
CA SER A 141 -12.73 24.55 5.88
C SER A 141 -12.80 26.04 6.17
N LYS A 142 -13.03 26.86 5.14
CA LYS A 142 -13.25 28.29 5.34
C LYS A 142 -14.43 28.54 6.27
N GLU A 143 -15.52 27.75 6.19
CA GLU A 143 -16.65 27.91 7.11
C GLU A 143 -16.26 27.57 8.56
N GLN A 144 -15.42 26.56 8.77
CA GLN A 144 -14.93 26.23 10.11
C GLN A 144 -14.07 27.36 10.67
N LEU A 145 -13.16 27.94 9.88
CA LEU A 145 -12.36 29.09 10.29
C LEU A 145 -13.23 30.32 10.63
N ILE A 146 -14.28 30.56 9.84
CA ILE A 146 -15.26 31.63 10.11
C ILE A 146 -16.02 31.35 11.41
N ALA A 147 -16.47 30.11 11.63
CA ALA A 147 -17.19 29.73 12.83
C ALA A 147 -16.32 29.87 14.09
N GLU A 148 -15.05 29.48 14.02
CA GLU A 148 -14.06 29.67 15.09
C GLU A 148 -13.84 31.17 15.39
N ALA A 149 -13.69 31.99 14.34
CA ALA A 149 -13.55 33.44 14.48
C ALA A 149 -14.80 34.10 15.10
N GLU A 150 -16.00 33.64 14.73
CA GLU A 150 -17.27 34.13 15.29
C GLU A 150 -17.41 33.74 16.76
N GLN A 151 -17.03 32.52 17.12
CA GLN A 151 -16.99 32.09 18.52
C GLN A 151 -16.03 32.96 19.34
N GLN A 152 -14.83 33.25 18.81
CA GLN A 152 -13.86 34.13 19.47
C GLN A 152 -14.39 35.56 19.61
N LYS A 153 -15.02 36.11 18.56
CA LYS A 153 -15.67 37.43 18.59
C LYS A 153 -16.73 37.50 19.69
N GLN A 154 -17.58 36.48 19.80
CA GLN A 154 -18.62 36.43 20.84
C GLN A 154 -18.02 36.38 22.25
N LEU A 155 -16.98 35.56 22.47
CA LEU A 155 -16.32 35.49 23.78
C LEU A 155 -15.72 36.84 24.21
N LEU A 156 -15.07 37.55 23.27
CA LEU A 156 -14.50 38.88 23.55
C LEU A 156 -15.59 39.94 23.77
N ALA A 157 -16.70 39.86 23.03
CA ALA A 157 -17.85 40.74 23.22
C ALA A 157 -18.51 40.52 24.60
N ASP A 158 -18.71 39.26 25.01
CA ASP A 158 -19.27 38.91 26.32
C ASP A 158 -18.36 39.39 27.48
N GLU A 159 -17.05 39.27 27.30
CA GLU A 159 -16.07 39.78 28.27
C GLU A 159 -16.09 41.31 28.37
N ALA A 160 -16.18 42.00 27.24
CA ALA A 160 -16.31 43.46 27.21
C ALA A 160 -17.59 43.92 27.91
N GLU A 161 -18.73 43.30 27.57
CA GLU A 161 -20.04 43.61 28.16
C GLU A 161 -20.06 43.42 29.68
N LYS A 162 -19.41 42.35 30.17
CA LYS A 162 -19.28 42.08 31.60
C LYS A 162 -18.51 43.19 32.33
N ASN A 163 -17.41 43.67 31.75
CA ASN A 163 -16.62 44.76 32.34
C ASN A 163 -17.39 46.09 32.30
N ILE A 164 -17.99 46.44 31.16
CA ILE A 164 -18.85 47.61 30.98
C ILE A 164 -19.96 47.62 32.03
N THR A 165 -20.72 46.54 32.16
CA THR A 165 -21.83 46.42 33.12
C THR A 165 -21.41 46.72 34.56
N ILE A 166 -20.21 46.30 34.97
CA ILE A 166 -19.68 46.55 36.32
C ILE A 166 -19.30 48.02 36.48
N LEU A 167 -18.61 48.60 35.50
CA LEU A 167 -18.13 49.98 35.53
C LEU A 167 -19.29 50.97 35.44
N GLU A 168 -20.25 50.78 34.54
CA GLU A 168 -21.49 51.57 34.47
C GLU A 168 -22.25 51.55 35.80
N ARG A 169 -22.29 50.38 36.46
CA ARG A 169 -22.92 50.25 37.78
C ARG A 169 -22.19 51.10 38.82
N LYS A 170 -20.85 51.13 38.82
CA LYS A 170 -20.07 52.02 39.72
C LYS A 170 -20.40 53.48 39.44
N VAL A 171 -20.42 53.90 38.17
CA VAL A 171 -20.75 55.28 37.77
C VAL A 171 -22.15 55.67 38.25
N ARG A 172 -23.17 54.85 37.96
CA ARG A 172 -24.56 55.09 38.36
C ARG A 172 -24.74 55.19 39.88
N LEU A 173 -23.97 54.43 40.65
CA LEU A 173 -24.00 54.46 42.12
C LEU A 173 -23.14 55.59 42.70
N ASN A 174 -22.51 56.43 41.87
CA ASN A 174 -21.53 57.45 42.26
C ASN A 174 -20.34 56.86 43.08
N MET A 175 -19.93 55.65 42.72
CA MET A 175 -18.81 54.90 43.32
C MET A 175 -17.59 54.81 42.39
N ALA A 176 -17.69 55.32 41.15
CA ALA A 176 -16.61 55.28 40.19
C ALA A 176 -15.50 56.27 40.56
N THR A 177 -14.26 55.84 40.32
CA THR A 177 -13.10 56.73 40.27
C THR A 177 -12.89 57.26 38.86
N GLU A 178 -12.06 58.29 38.69
CA GLU A 178 -11.66 58.79 37.37
C GLU A 178 -11.01 57.68 36.51
N ALA A 179 -10.28 56.76 37.14
CA ALA A 179 -9.73 55.59 36.46
C ALA A 179 -10.83 54.62 35.98
N ASP A 180 -11.87 54.39 36.77
CA ASP A 180 -13.01 53.55 36.37
C ASP A 180 -13.78 54.16 35.18
N GLU A 181 -13.92 55.48 35.13
CA GLU A 181 -14.59 56.19 34.02
C GLU A 181 -13.75 56.13 32.73
N ASN A 182 -12.42 56.23 32.84
CA ASN A 182 -11.51 56.03 31.71
C ASN A 182 -11.56 54.59 31.20
N SER A 183 -11.44 53.60 32.09
CA SER A 183 -11.57 52.18 31.71
C SER A 183 -12.94 51.88 31.09
N LEU A 184 -14.03 52.48 31.58
CA LEU A 184 -15.36 52.30 30.98
C LEU A 184 -15.36 52.74 29.51
N THR A 185 -14.80 53.91 29.24
CA THR A 185 -14.67 54.44 27.87
C THR A 185 -13.82 53.52 26.99
N GLU A 186 -12.71 52.99 27.50
CA GLU A 186 -11.85 52.07 26.75
C GLU A 186 -12.53 50.74 26.44
N TRP A 187 -13.28 50.17 27.40
CA TRP A 187 -14.05 48.94 27.22
C TRP A 187 -15.22 49.13 26.24
N GLU A 188 -15.92 50.27 26.24
CA GLU A 188 -16.95 50.60 25.26
C GLU A 188 -16.38 50.76 23.84
N ILE A 189 -15.23 51.44 23.71
CA ILE A 189 -14.52 51.53 22.41
C ILE A 189 -14.09 50.14 21.94
N TYR A 190 -13.60 49.31 22.86
CA TYR A 190 -13.21 47.94 22.57
C TYR A 190 -14.39 47.07 22.12
N SER A 191 -15.55 47.15 22.79
CA SER A 191 -16.73 46.36 22.42
C SER A 191 -17.23 46.70 21.02
N ILE A 192 -17.23 47.98 20.65
CA ILE A 192 -17.57 48.44 19.29
C ILE A 192 -16.56 47.89 18.28
N LYS A 193 -15.25 48.00 18.57
CA LYS A 193 -14.19 47.45 17.69
C LYS A 193 -14.34 45.95 17.49
N ILE A 194 -14.73 45.20 18.53
CA ILE A 194 -15.02 43.76 18.42
C ILE A 194 -16.27 43.52 17.57
N ALA A 195 -17.35 44.27 17.79
CA ALA A 195 -18.60 44.14 17.04
C ALA A 195 -18.40 44.39 15.52
N ASP A 196 -17.51 45.31 15.16
CA ASP A 196 -17.17 45.66 13.78
C ASP A 196 -16.25 44.64 13.07
N ILE A 197 -15.74 43.62 13.76
CA ILE A 197 -14.89 42.59 13.13
C ILE A 197 -15.71 41.78 12.12
N ASP A 198 -15.22 41.75 10.88
CA ASP A 198 -15.71 40.87 9.82
C ASP A 198 -15.02 39.50 9.91
N THR A 199 -15.75 38.51 10.40
CA THR A 199 -15.26 37.13 10.57
C THR A 199 -15.12 36.37 9.25
N SER A 200 -15.67 36.89 8.14
CA SER A 200 -15.51 36.29 6.81
C SER A 200 -14.07 36.36 6.26
N LEU A 201 -13.24 37.19 6.91
CA LEU A 201 -11.81 37.37 6.63
C LEU A 201 -10.92 36.29 7.25
N ALA A 202 -11.47 35.34 8.02
CA ALA A 202 -10.69 34.26 8.62
C ALA A 202 -9.88 33.47 7.56
N PRO A 203 -8.62 33.10 7.85
CA PRO A 203 -7.92 33.25 9.14
C PRO A 203 -7.25 34.62 9.35
N ASP A 204 -7.32 35.54 8.38
CA ASP A 204 -6.59 36.82 8.38
C ASP A 204 -7.35 37.91 9.17
N ILE A 205 -7.60 37.67 10.47
CA ILE A 205 -8.29 38.59 11.38
C ILE A 205 -7.32 39.10 12.45
N ASN A 206 -7.28 40.42 12.66
CA ASN A 206 -6.51 41.03 13.74
C ASN A 206 -7.45 41.53 14.85
N PHE A 207 -7.58 40.74 15.92
CA PHE A 207 -8.39 41.12 17.07
C PHE A 207 -7.73 42.28 17.84
N PRO A 208 -8.49 43.31 18.25
CA PRO A 208 -7.97 44.41 19.03
C PRO A 208 -7.42 43.92 20.38
N ALA A 209 -6.40 44.59 20.89
CA ALA A 209 -5.90 44.35 22.24
C ALA A 209 -6.94 44.76 23.29
N LYS A 210 -7.03 43.98 24.36
CA LYS A 210 -7.93 44.25 25.48
C LYS A 210 -7.48 45.50 26.25
N PRO A 211 -8.42 46.33 26.74
CA PRO A 211 -8.13 47.38 27.72
C PRO A 211 -7.63 46.83 29.05
N GLU A 212 -6.98 47.70 29.85
CA GLU A 212 -6.51 47.38 31.21
C GLU A 212 -7.56 47.67 32.30
#